data_AF-A0A3D1UN42-F1
#
_entry.id   AF-A0A3D1UN42-F1
#
_cell.length_a   1.000
_cell.length_b   1.000
_cell.length_c   1.000
_cell.angle_alpha   90.00
_cell.angle_beta   90.00
_cell.angle_gamma   90.00
#
_symmetry.space_group_name_H-M   'P 1'
#
loop_
_entity.id
_entity.type
_entity.pdbx_description
1 polymer ?
#
loop_
_entity_poly.entity_id
_entity_poly.type
_entity_poly.pdbx_seq_one_letter_code
_entity_poly.pdbx_strand_id
1 'polypeptide(L)'
;MQIITMYLRADSVNARLVDSYNQTISSLPALTRGMRAELILKLLDAEGEPFNGNLADYASWDFVIADDWNTATPPQIRVTDGITVSGNEVHIPLTETNTEELISALGAVESKNFGCELAGFEVGETTPGFLIQFNISIRNRRGDAGTGSPAPVSDGNYSAAQIRALFAAKLEVQLSDDGSIWYAFSPTREVTVKDEETGEETATEEKVEVPQTARLYRFRNEAVGLEWSDPLPLIIGPRGLRSTIRIGTVTTGAETTPASITNSGDEHDAVFDFVIPQGIKGDAANVRIGTVSTGTPGSQVSVTNSGDGHNAVFNFSIPQGVQGVPGTESYLYVAYAAQNDGQGFSLTPANSLKYRAEIISRTPIANPVWSDFANAQWIKYLGDDAATYGDVLVADQNTSVAKVTRIVFENATIRKGVDGEVIVNFNETELSREEFSNYSIINGRTRLSPWTNGGGSPFGNLGRNIVHITVLPELPAFEPYSTFIGVYAE
;
A
#
# COMPACT_ATOMS: atom_id res chain seq x y z
N MET A 1 12.84 49.36 42.60
CA MET A 1 12.94 49.88 43.97
C MET A 1 14.12 49.17 44.62
N GLN A 2 15.10 49.91 45.15
CA GLN A 2 16.26 49.32 45.83
C GLN A 2 15.91 49.11 47.30
N ILE A 3 16.18 47.93 47.87
CA ILE A 3 16.04 47.71 49.31
C ILE A 3 17.45 47.64 49.88
N ILE A 4 17.76 48.50 50.86
CA ILE A 4 19.05 48.56 51.52
C ILE A 4 18.83 48.25 52.99
N THR A 5 19.37 47.13 53.47
CA THR A 5 19.31 46.75 54.88
C THR A 5 20.65 47.05 55.55
N MET A 6 20.62 47.80 56.65
CA MET A 6 21.78 48.16 57.45
C MET A 6 21.62 47.63 58.86
N TYR A 7 22.66 47.00 59.40
CA TYR A 7 22.71 46.61 60.81
C TYR A 7 23.54 47.67 61.55
N LEU A 8 22.91 48.36 62.51
CA LEU A 8 23.50 49.48 63.22
C LEU A 8 23.48 49.18 64.72
N ARG A 9 24.66 49.16 65.37
CA ARG A 9 24.69 49.22 66.83
C ARG A 9 24.38 50.64 67.27
N ALA A 10 23.32 50.79 68.04
CA ALA A 10 22.78 52.05 68.54
C ALA A 10 23.13 52.27 70.03
N ASP A 11 24.33 51.86 70.44
CA ASP A 11 24.89 52.07 71.78
C ASP A 11 25.45 53.49 71.99
N SER A 12 25.57 54.26 70.90
CA SER A 12 25.98 55.65 70.87
C SER A 12 25.24 56.40 69.75
N VAL A 13 25.21 57.73 69.84
CA VAL A 13 24.66 58.59 68.77
C VAL A 13 25.34 58.32 67.44
N ASN A 14 26.66 58.13 67.42
CA ASN A 14 27.37 57.71 66.21
C ASN A 14 27.28 56.18 66.08
N ALA A 15 26.24 55.72 65.39
CA ALA A 15 25.94 54.30 65.27
C ALA A 15 27.01 53.56 64.47
N ARG A 16 27.41 52.40 64.97
CA ARG A 16 28.45 51.58 64.32
C ARG A 16 27.81 50.61 63.34
N LEU A 17 28.24 50.69 62.08
CA LEU A 17 27.81 49.79 61.04
C LEU A 17 28.44 48.41 61.19
N VAL A 18 27.59 47.38 61.23
CA VAL A 18 27.98 45.96 61.30
C VAL A 18 27.28 45.15 60.23
N ASP A 19 27.73 43.92 60.00
CA ASP A 19 27.03 42.93 59.20
C ASP A 19 25.99 42.15 60.03
N SER A 20 25.31 41.20 59.40
CA SER A 20 24.31 40.34 60.05
C SER A 20 24.87 39.41 61.14
N TYR A 21 26.20 39.26 61.21
CA TYR A 21 26.91 38.48 62.22
C TYR A 21 27.55 39.39 63.28
N ASN A 22 27.14 40.67 63.32
CA ASN A 22 27.59 41.66 64.28
C ASN A 22 29.08 42.00 64.17
N GLN A 23 29.69 41.81 62.99
CA GLN A 23 31.07 42.20 62.68
C GLN A 23 31.12 43.56 62.01
N THR A 24 32.14 44.35 62.28
CA THR A 24 32.26 45.70 61.69
C THR A 24 32.55 45.65 60.21
N ILE A 25 31.83 46.46 59.46
CA ILE A 25 32.03 46.64 58.04
C ILE A 25 32.58 48.04 57.75
N SER A 26 33.63 48.09 56.93
CA SER A 26 34.30 49.33 56.53
C SER A 26 33.75 49.91 55.23
N SER A 27 33.02 49.13 54.45
CA SER A 27 32.34 49.57 53.23
C SER A 27 30.97 50.15 53.58
N LEU A 28 30.74 51.41 53.21
CA LEU A 28 29.44 52.05 53.39
C LEU A 28 28.40 51.46 52.41
N PRO A 29 27.15 51.23 52.85
CA PRO A 29 26.06 50.86 51.97
C PRO A 29 25.82 51.96 50.94
N ALA A 30 25.51 51.54 49.71
CA ALA A 30 25.42 52.44 48.57
C ALA A 30 23.97 52.63 48.10
N LEU A 31 23.52 53.88 48.07
CA LEU A 31 22.31 54.31 47.36
C LEU A 31 22.69 54.79 45.96
N THR A 32 21.82 54.58 44.96
CA THR A 32 21.98 55.22 43.64
C THR A 32 21.01 56.40 43.51
N ARG A 33 21.52 57.60 43.22
CA ARG A 33 20.71 58.80 42.96
C ARG A 33 19.65 58.50 41.90
N GLY A 34 18.41 58.96 42.09
CA GLY A 34 17.32 58.84 41.13
C GLY A 34 16.73 57.44 40.98
N MET A 35 16.87 56.58 41.99
CA MET A 35 16.08 55.36 42.13
C MET A 35 15.31 55.39 43.46
N ARG A 36 14.01 55.04 43.43
CA ARG A 36 13.25 54.80 44.67
C ARG A 36 13.90 53.71 45.49
N ALA A 37 14.10 53.97 46.77
CA ALA A 37 14.69 53.01 47.69
C ALA A 37 13.92 52.91 49.01
N GLU A 38 14.05 51.78 49.66
CA GLU A 38 13.64 51.57 51.05
C GLU A 38 14.90 51.30 51.86
N LEU A 39 15.16 52.15 52.84
CA LEU A 39 16.26 51.97 53.78
C LEU A 39 15.72 51.32 55.04
N ILE A 40 16.18 50.11 55.33
CA ILE A 40 15.80 49.35 56.51
C ILE A 40 16.96 49.39 57.50
N LEU A 41 16.78 50.09 58.61
CA LEU A 41 17.75 50.15 59.69
C LEU A 41 17.38 49.11 60.74
N LYS A 42 18.17 48.04 60.85
CA LYS A 42 18.07 47.06 61.92
C LYS A 42 18.94 47.51 63.09
N LEU A 43 18.30 48.01 64.13
CA LEU A 43 18.99 48.55 65.29
C LEU A 43 19.34 47.43 66.27
N LEU A 44 20.59 47.44 66.73
CA LEU A 44 21.14 46.50 67.68
C LEU A 44 21.63 47.24 68.93
N ASP A 45 21.65 46.58 70.08
CA ASP A 45 22.27 47.10 71.30
C ASP A 45 23.81 46.93 71.29
N ALA A 46 24.46 47.21 72.43
CA ALA A 46 25.92 47.15 72.56
C ALA A 46 26.46 45.72 72.38
N GLU A 47 25.68 44.72 72.80
CA GLU A 47 25.95 43.30 72.67
C GLU A 47 25.66 42.78 71.25
N GLY A 48 24.87 43.51 70.47
CA GLY A 48 24.46 43.18 69.11
C GLY A 48 23.17 42.38 69.02
N GLU A 49 22.40 42.34 70.10
CA GLU A 49 21.05 41.81 70.13
C GLU A 49 20.06 42.88 69.63
N PRO A 50 18.83 42.50 69.25
CA PRO A 50 17.82 43.46 68.80
C PRO A 50 17.60 44.60 69.80
N PHE A 51 17.75 45.85 69.34
CA PHE A 51 17.61 47.02 70.19
C PHE A 51 16.20 47.10 70.82
N ASN A 52 16.14 47.16 72.16
CA ASN A 52 14.89 47.09 72.93
C ASN A 52 14.43 48.46 73.48
N GLY A 53 14.78 49.56 72.81
CA GLY A 53 14.43 50.93 73.24
C GLY A 53 13.01 51.39 72.88
N ASN A 54 12.04 50.47 72.78
CA ASN A 54 10.65 50.73 72.43
C ASN A 54 10.45 51.75 71.29
N LEU A 55 11.06 51.50 70.13
CA LEU A 55 11.00 52.40 68.97
C LEU A 55 9.55 52.71 68.51
N ALA A 56 8.58 51.85 68.84
CA ALA A 56 7.17 52.06 68.53
C ALA A 56 6.49 53.15 69.39
N ASP A 57 7.12 53.60 70.49
CA ASP A 57 6.56 54.62 71.38
C ASP A 57 6.73 56.05 70.81
N TYR A 58 7.61 56.23 69.82
CA TYR A 58 7.79 57.52 69.14
C TYR A 58 6.64 57.79 68.16
N ALA A 59 6.07 58.99 68.25
CA ALA A 59 4.90 59.42 67.50
C ALA A 59 5.24 59.85 66.06
N SER A 60 6.46 60.32 65.84
CA SER A 60 6.94 60.71 64.51
C SER A 60 8.45 60.51 64.40
N TRP A 61 8.92 60.47 63.15
CA TRP A 61 10.31 60.27 62.79
C TRP A 61 10.72 61.33 61.77
N ASP A 62 11.94 61.83 61.90
CA ASP A 62 12.58 62.70 60.93
C ASP A 62 13.91 62.08 60.52
N PHE A 63 14.03 61.76 59.24
CA PHE A 63 15.24 61.21 58.67
C PHE A 63 15.84 62.20 57.67
N VAL A 64 17.11 62.54 57.84
CA VAL A 64 17.84 63.43 56.94
C VAL A 64 19.11 62.77 56.42
N ILE A 65 19.44 63.08 55.17
CA ILE A 65 20.74 62.78 54.56
C ILE A 65 21.37 64.11 54.19
N ALA A 66 22.59 64.35 54.68
CA ALA A 66 23.35 65.52 54.29
C ALA A 66 24.86 65.30 54.11
N ASP A 67 25.49 66.06 53.20
CA ASP A 67 26.96 66.07 53.07
C ASP A 67 27.64 67.13 53.93
N ASP A 68 26.86 68.08 54.45
CA ASP A 68 27.25 69.07 55.44
C ASP A 68 26.31 69.02 56.65
N TRP A 69 26.83 69.34 57.83
CA TRP A 69 26.04 69.43 59.07
C TRP A 69 25.60 70.87 59.32
N ASN A 70 25.27 71.60 58.26
CA ASN A 70 24.93 73.02 58.32
C ASN A 70 23.41 73.20 58.27
N THR A 71 22.82 73.63 59.39
CA THR A 71 21.36 73.82 59.48
C THR A 71 20.82 74.98 58.63
N ALA A 72 21.70 75.80 58.03
CA ALA A 72 21.30 76.86 57.11
C ALA A 72 21.10 76.39 55.66
N THR A 73 21.56 75.18 55.32
CA THR A 73 21.37 74.54 54.02
C THR A 73 20.28 73.47 54.11
N PRO A 74 19.38 73.35 53.12
CA PRO A 74 18.43 72.24 53.09
C PRO A 74 19.17 70.90 53.00
N PRO A 75 18.71 69.85 53.71
CA PRO A 75 19.28 68.53 53.57
C PRO A 75 19.04 67.98 52.16
N GLN A 76 19.98 67.19 51.66
CA GLN A 76 19.90 66.59 50.33
C GLN A 76 18.71 65.65 50.19
N ILE A 77 18.37 64.91 51.26
CA ILE A 77 17.12 64.16 51.34
C ILE A 77 16.56 64.34 52.75
N ARG A 78 15.24 64.56 52.88
CA ARG A 78 14.52 64.53 54.15
C ARG A 78 13.24 63.72 54.02
N VAL A 79 12.97 62.86 54.99
CA VAL A 79 11.76 62.05 55.08
C VAL A 79 11.15 62.23 56.45
N THR A 80 9.95 62.79 56.49
CA THR A 80 9.16 63.00 57.72
C THR A 80 7.89 62.15 57.76
N ASP A 81 7.49 61.58 56.61
CA ASP A 81 6.26 60.81 56.44
C ASP A 81 6.54 59.39 55.93
N GLY A 82 5.71 58.44 56.35
CA GLY A 82 5.76 57.05 55.90
C GLY A 82 6.87 56.20 56.50
N ILE A 83 7.66 56.73 57.45
CA ILE A 83 8.60 55.95 58.24
C ILE A 83 7.80 55.02 59.15
N THR A 84 8.11 53.72 59.10
CA THR A 84 7.42 52.70 59.91
C THR A 84 8.40 51.90 60.74
N VAL A 85 7.94 51.38 61.87
CA VAL A 85 8.75 50.60 62.81
C VAL A 85 8.15 49.20 62.94
N SER A 86 8.99 48.18 62.86
CA SER A 86 8.63 46.78 63.10
C SER A 86 9.68 46.13 64.00
N GLY A 87 9.37 46.03 65.29
CA GLY A 87 10.33 45.55 66.30
C GLY A 87 11.54 46.51 66.42
N ASN A 88 12.73 46.00 66.11
CA ASN A 88 13.97 46.78 66.09
C ASN A 88 14.32 47.34 64.69
N GLU A 89 13.42 47.23 63.72
CA GLU A 89 13.63 47.68 62.35
C GLU A 89 12.89 49.00 62.10
N VAL A 90 13.60 49.99 61.56
CA VAL A 90 13.03 51.25 61.07
C VAL A 90 13.09 51.26 59.55
N HIS A 91 11.93 51.33 58.92
CA HIS A 91 11.75 51.35 57.47
C HIS A 91 11.54 52.78 56.99
N ILE A 92 12.46 53.27 56.17
CA ILE A 92 12.48 54.64 55.70
C ILE A 92 12.26 54.64 54.17
N PRO A 93 11.11 55.14 53.69
CA PRO A 93 10.82 55.18 52.27
C PRO A 93 11.50 56.39 51.59
N LEU A 94 12.58 56.13 50.86
CA LEU A 94 13.26 57.13 50.02
C LEU A 94 12.56 57.18 48.65
N THR A 95 11.43 57.87 48.60
CA THR A 95 10.57 57.97 47.41
C THR A 95 11.10 58.93 46.35
N GLU A 96 11.88 59.93 46.76
CA GLU A 96 12.56 60.89 45.90
C GLU A 96 14.04 60.97 46.25
N THR A 97 14.90 60.50 45.34
CA THR A 97 16.36 60.44 45.53
C THR A 97 17.08 61.21 44.43
N ASN A 98 16.39 62.15 43.78
CA ASN A 98 16.87 62.98 42.68
C ASN A 98 16.65 64.49 42.92
N THR A 99 16.80 64.91 44.18
CA THR A 99 16.64 66.30 44.60
C THR A 99 17.73 67.21 44.00
N GLU A 100 17.42 68.50 43.85
CA GLU A 100 18.36 69.50 43.33
C GLU A 100 19.59 69.62 44.24
N GLU A 101 19.36 69.56 45.55
CA GLU A 101 20.39 69.59 46.59
C GLU A 101 21.34 68.39 46.46
N LEU A 102 20.82 67.18 46.25
CA LEU A 102 21.64 65.98 46.09
C LEU A 102 22.44 66.00 44.78
N ILE A 103 21.84 66.50 43.70
CA ILE A 103 22.53 66.69 42.42
C ILE A 103 23.69 67.67 42.59
N SER A 104 23.45 68.80 43.25
CA SER A 104 24.46 69.82 43.54
C SER A 104 25.60 69.25 44.40
N ALA A 105 25.26 68.52 45.46
CA ALA A 105 26.23 67.93 46.39
C ALA A 105 27.13 66.85 45.75
N LEU A 106 26.58 66.05 44.84
CA LEU A 106 27.32 65.04 44.07
C LEU A 106 28.12 65.64 42.91
N GLY A 107 27.64 66.71 42.29
CA GLY A 107 28.27 67.31 41.11
C GLY A 107 28.56 66.27 40.01
N ALA A 108 29.80 66.27 39.51
CA ALA A 108 30.26 65.36 38.45
C ALA A 108 31.01 64.11 38.97
N VAL A 109 31.10 63.90 40.30
CA VAL A 109 31.79 62.72 40.82
C VAL A 109 30.92 61.47 40.74
N GLU A 110 31.57 60.31 40.67
CA GLU A 110 30.89 59.02 40.59
C GLU A 110 30.12 58.68 41.88
N SER A 111 30.64 59.09 43.03
CA SER A 111 29.99 58.90 44.34
C SER A 111 30.58 59.82 45.39
N LYS A 112 29.81 60.08 46.47
CA LYS A 112 30.26 60.81 47.67
C LYS A 112 29.68 60.16 48.92
N ASN A 113 30.32 60.40 50.06
CA ASN A 113 29.82 59.96 51.37
C ASN A 113 28.90 61.03 51.96
N PHE A 114 27.82 60.60 52.57
CA PHE A 114 26.82 61.46 53.21
C PHE A 114 26.59 60.98 54.63
N GLY A 115 26.41 61.93 55.54
CA GLY A 115 25.88 61.68 56.87
C GLY A 115 24.38 61.47 56.80
N CYS A 116 23.88 60.61 57.69
CA CYS A 116 22.47 60.37 57.91
C CYS A 116 22.17 60.63 59.38
N GLU A 117 21.00 61.18 59.66
CA GLU A 117 20.46 61.30 61.02
C GLU A 117 19.02 60.79 61.01
N LEU A 118 18.69 59.95 61.99
CA LEU A 118 17.34 59.51 62.29
C LEU A 118 16.98 60.00 63.69
N ALA A 119 15.94 60.80 63.79
CA ALA A 119 15.42 61.36 65.04
C ALA A 119 13.98 60.89 65.28
N GLY A 120 13.70 60.38 66.48
CA GLY A 120 12.36 59.97 66.94
C GLY A 120 11.82 60.94 67.99
N PHE A 121 10.55 61.36 67.83
CA PHE A 121 9.90 62.35 68.70
C PHE A 121 8.71 61.74 69.42
N GLU A 122 8.63 62.02 70.71
CA GLU A 122 7.47 61.68 71.54
C GLU A 122 6.28 62.61 71.22
N VAL A 123 5.07 62.21 71.61
CA VAL A 123 3.85 62.98 71.31
C VAL A 123 3.96 64.40 71.87
N GLY A 124 3.97 65.39 70.98
CA GLY A 124 3.95 66.81 71.34
C GLY A 124 5.32 67.42 71.67
N GLU A 125 6.40 66.63 71.59
CA GLU A 125 7.76 67.10 71.86
C GLU A 125 8.45 67.63 70.61
N THR A 126 9.32 68.63 70.78
CA THR A 126 10.17 69.20 69.70
C THR A 126 11.62 68.78 69.80
N THR A 127 12.01 68.17 70.93
CA THR A 127 13.34 67.60 71.15
C THR A 127 13.26 66.09 70.90
N PRO A 128 14.18 65.49 70.14
CA PRO A 128 14.12 64.06 69.87
C PRO A 128 14.46 63.25 71.14
N GLY A 129 13.62 62.27 71.46
CA GLY A 129 13.86 61.30 72.53
C GLY A 129 14.77 60.15 72.09
N PHE A 130 14.94 59.97 70.78
CA PHE A 130 15.90 59.04 70.16
C PHE A 130 16.62 59.73 69.00
N LEU A 131 17.94 59.54 68.90
CA LEU A 131 18.73 60.06 67.80
C LEU A 131 19.93 59.17 67.51
N ILE A 132 20.09 58.78 66.25
CA ILE A 132 21.29 58.11 65.74
C ILE A 132 21.78 58.78 64.45
N GLN A 133 23.08 58.74 64.27
CA GLN A 133 23.80 59.23 63.11
C GLN A 133 24.68 58.13 62.54
N PHE A 134 24.78 58.06 61.22
CA PHE A 134 25.62 57.10 60.51
C PHE A 134 25.99 57.64 59.12
N ASN A 135 26.81 56.90 58.36
CA ASN A 135 27.21 57.31 57.02
C ASN A 135 26.73 56.32 55.95
N ILE A 136 26.45 56.84 54.76
CA ILE A 136 26.20 56.06 53.54
C ILE A 136 27.04 56.59 52.38
N SER A 137 27.18 55.80 51.32
CA SER A 137 27.69 56.28 50.04
C SER A 137 26.52 56.49 49.08
N ILE A 138 26.50 57.61 48.36
CA ILE A 138 25.54 57.82 47.27
C ILE A 138 26.30 57.85 45.95
N ARG A 139 25.90 56.98 45.03
CA ARG A 139 26.43 56.90 43.67
C ARG A 139 25.62 57.76 42.73
N ASN A 140 26.33 58.50 41.89
CA ASN A 140 25.78 59.28 40.80
C ASN A 140 25.42 58.37 39.61
N ARG A 141 24.44 58.79 38.79
CA ARG A 141 24.05 58.07 37.57
C ARG A 141 24.80 58.62 36.36
N ARG A 142 25.33 57.73 35.52
CA ARG A 142 26.00 58.08 34.25
C ARG A 142 25.02 58.47 33.13
N GLY A 143 23.76 58.05 33.22
CA GLY A 143 22.73 58.32 32.21
C GLY A 143 21.76 59.42 32.63
N ASP A 144 21.49 60.35 31.71
CA ASP A 144 20.35 61.28 31.73
C ASP A 144 19.06 60.52 31.42
N ALA A 145 18.57 59.75 32.39
CA ALA A 145 17.15 59.42 32.39
C ALA A 145 16.42 60.52 33.18
N GLY A 146 16.33 61.72 32.57
CA GLY A 146 15.36 62.78 32.82
C GLY A 146 14.99 63.04 34.28
N THR A 147 15.52 64.13 34.82
CA THR A 147 15.19 64.66 36.16
C THR A 147 13.83 65.40 36.21
N GLY A 148 12.80 64.94 35.49
CA GLY A 148 11.53 65.66 35.43
C GLY A 148 10.33 64.87 35.92
N SER A 149 9.63 65.37 36.94
CA SER A 149 8.16 65.41 36.84
C SER A 149 7.81 65.96 35.45
N PRO A 150 6.83 65.41 34.71
CA PRO A 150 6.54 65.88 33.36
C PRO A 150 6.25 67.38 33.41
N ALA A 151 7.20 68.19 32.97
CA ALA A 151 6.93 69.58 32.68
C ALA A 151 5.99 69.55 31.47
N PRO A 152 4.83 70.23 31.50
CA PRO A 152 4.01 70.40 30.32
C PRO A 152 4.89 70.94 29.20
N VAL A 153 5.07 70.15 28.14
CA VAL A 153 5.76 70.61 26.94
C VAL A 153 4.84 71.63 26.27
N SER A 154 5.29 72.88 26.20
CA SER A 154 4.68 73.88 25.33
C SER A 154 4.78 73.37 23.89
N ASP A 155 3.63 73.26 23.22
CA ASP A 155 3.43 72.78 21.84
C ASP A 155 4.71 72.58 21.01
N GLY A 156 5.17 71.33 20.90
CA GLY A 156 6.32 71.01 20.05
C GLY A 156 6.72 69.53 20.01
N ASN A 157 6.39 68.88 18.89
CA ASN A 157 6.89 67.61 18.33
C ASN A 157 7.52 66.57 19.29
N TYR A 158 6.77 65.48 19.52
CA TYR A 158 7.23 64.28 20.21
C TYR A 158 8.30 63.50 19.41
N SER A 159 9.30 62.93 20.08
CA SER A 159 10.24 61.99 19.45
C SER A 159 9.55 60.67 19.11
N ALA A 160 10.04 59.95 18.09
CA ALA A 160 9.47 58.67 17.69
C ALA A 160 9.45 57.61 18.81
N ALA A 161 10.40 57.68 19.77
CA ALA A 161 10.40 56.81 20.93
C ALA A 161 9.28 57.16 21.93
N GLN A 162 9.04 58.46 22.17
CA GLN A 162 7.93 58.93 23.01
C GLN A 162 6.57 58.61 22.39
N ILE A 163 6.43 58.79 21.08
CA ILE A 163 5.22 58.39 20.34
C ILE A 163 5.00 56.88 20.46
N ARG A 164 6.04 56.05 20.26
CA ARG A 164 5.93 54.59 20.40
C ARG A 164 5.60 54.15 21.83
N ALA A 165 6.16 54.80 22.84
CA ALA A 165 5.84 54.53 24.24
C ALA A 165 4.38 54.87 24.58
N LEU A 166 3.85 55.97 24.01
CA LEU A 166 2.45 56.36 24.18
C LEU A 166 1.48 55.35 23.57
N PHE A 167 1.79 54.79 22.39
CA PHE A 167 0.99 53.72 21.78
C PHE A 167 1.13 52.36 22.46
N ALA A 168 2.27 52.09 23.13
CA ALA A 168 2.52 50.82 23.82
C ALA A 168 1.83 50.76 25.20
N ALA A 169 1.52 51.91 25.80
CA ALA A 169 0.68 51.98 26.99
C ALA A 169 -0.79 51.77 26.59
N LYS A 170 -1.51 50.89 27.31
CA LYS A 170 -2.89 50.49 26.98
C LYS A 170 -3.79 51.70 26.67
N LEU A 171 -4.18 51.83 25.40
CA LEU A 171 -5.09 52.88 24.94
C LEU A 171 -6.53 52.37 25.02
N GLU A 172 -7.40 53.14 25.66
CA GLU A 172 -8.85 52.95 25.58
C GLU A 172 -9.43 53.84 24.50
N VAL A 173 -10.45 53.35 23.80
CA VAL A 173 -11.17 54.08 22.77
C VAL A 173 -12.65 54.17 23.15
N GLN A 174 -13.23 55.35 22.96
CA GLN A 174 -14.67 55.54 22.97
C GLN A 174 -15.15 56.07 21.63
N LEU A 175 -16.36 55.65 21.27
CA LEU A 175 -17.07 56.12 20.09
C LEU A 175 -18.31 56.91 20.50
N SER A 176 -18.78 57.77 19.60
CA SER A 176 -20.04 58.48 19.73
C SER A 176 -20.69 58.71 18.38
N ASP A 177 -22.02 58.69 18.36
CA ASP A 177 -22.82 58.88 17.15
C ASP A 177 -23.05 60.38 16.88
N ASP A 178 -23.14 61.19 17.93
CA ASP A 178 -23.49 62.62 17.88
C ASP A 178 -22.61 63.52 18.74
N GLY A 179 -21.74 62.94 19.57
CA GLY A 179 -20.86 63.63 20.52
C GLY A 179 -21.44 63.77 21.93
N SER A 180 -22.72 63.41 22.15
CA SER A 180 -23.42 63.56 23.42
C SER A 180 -23.24 62.34 24.32
N ILE A 181 -23.34 61.13 23.75
CA ILE A 181 -23.22 59.86 24.47
C ILE A 181 -21.98 59.11 23.97
N TRP A 182 -21.14 58.67 24.91
CA TRP A 182 -19.89 57.97 24.62
C TRP A 182 -19.92 56.55 25.14
N TYR A 183 -19.52 55.59 24.30
CA TYR A 183 -19.48 54.17 24.65
C TYR A 183 -18.10 53.59 24.35
N ALA A 184 -17.62 52.69 25.23
CA ALA A 184 -16.34 52.03 25.06
C ALA A 184 -16.36 51.12 23.83
N PHE A 185 -15.26 51.10 23.09
CA PHE A 185 -15.11 50.27 21.92
C PHE A 185 -13.74 49.62 21.92
N SER A 186 -13.72 48.30 21.72
CA SER A 186 -12.53 47.54 21.41
C SER A 186 -12.70 46.94 20.01
N PRO A 187 -11.69 47.05 19.13
CA PRO A 187 -11.74 46.45 17.80
C PRO A 187 -11.68 44.91 17.84
N THR A 188 -11.37 44.34 19.01
CA THR A 188 -11.39 42.90 19.27
C THR A 188 -12.19 42.59 20.52
N ARG A 189 -12.89 41.47 20.51
CA ARG A 189 -13.58 40.92 21.67
C ARG A 189 -13.29 39.43 21.76
N GLU A 190 -13.06 38.96 22.97
CA GLU A 190 -12.92 37.53 23.26
C GLU A 190 -14.31 36.88 23.27
N VAL A 191 -14.47 35.83 22.47
CA VAL A 191 -15.69 35.04 22.33
C VAL A 191 -15.35 33.60 22.68
N THR A 192 -16.14 33.01 23.58
CA THR A 192 -16.05 31.60 23.91
C THR A 192 -16.85 30.79 22.89
N VAL A 193 -16.15 30.02 22.07
CA VAL A 193 -16.76 29.07 21.13
C VAL A 193 -16.81 27.71 21.81
N LYS A 194 -18.00 27.13 21.87
CA LYS A 194 -18.21 25.78 22.37
C LYS A 194 -18.31 24.82 21.20
N ASP A 195 -17.45 23.80 21.20
CA ASP A 195 -17.52 22.71 20.25
C ASP A 195 -18.79 21.87 20.53
N GLU A 196 -19.68 21.75 19.54
CA GLU A 196 -20.98 21.09 19.70
C GLU A 196 -20.87 19.55 19.80
N GLU A 197 -19.75 18.96 19.39
CA GLU A 197 -19.53 17.52 19.35
C GLU A 197 -18.75 17.02 20.58
N THR A 198 -17.80 17.82 21.08
CA THR A 198 -16.93 17.49 22.22
C THR A 198 -17.30 18.22 23.51
N GLY A 199 -18.04 19.33 23.42
CA GLY A 199 -18.44 20.17 24.56
C GLY A 199 -17.32 21.05 25.12
N GLU A 200 -16.14 21.06 24.49
CA GLU A 200 -14.97 21.85 24.91
C GLU A 200 -15.16 23.33 24.56
N GLU A 201 -14.81 24.23 25.48
CA GLU A 201 -14.93 25.67 25.32
C GLU A 201 -13.56 26.27 25.02
N THR A 202 -13.43 26.97 23.89
CA THR A 202 -12.21 27.66 23.48
C THR A 202 -12.47 29.16 23.36
N ALA A 203 -11.59 29.98 23.95
CA ALA A 203 -11.66 31.42 23.80
C ALA A 203 -10.93 31.86 22.53
N THR A 204 -11.65 32.53 21.63
CA THR A 204 -11.11 33.07 20.38
C THR A 204 -11.35 34.57 20.31
N GLU A 205 -10.36 35.34 19.86
CA GLU A 205 -10.53 36.76 19.59
C GLU A 205 -11.22 36.96 18.23
N GLU A 206 -12.38 37.62 18.25
CA GLU A 206 -13.09 38.05 17.05
C GLU A 206 -12.93 39.56 16.83
N LYS A 207 -12.89 39.96 15.56
CA LYS A 207 -12.91 41.37 15.18
C LYS A 207 -14.31 41.94 15.35
N VAL A 208 -14.42 43.05 16.06
CA VAL A 208 -15.68 43.79 16.22
C VAL A 208 -15.72 44.89 15.16
N GLU A 209 -16.78 44.90 14.35
CA GLU A 209 -16.99 45.99 13.40
C GLU A 209 -17.38 47.28 14.11
N VAL A 210 -16.81 48.40 13.63
CA VAL A 210 -17.16 49.73 14.11
C VAL A 210 -18.63 50.04 13.78
N PRO A 211 -19.46 50.48 14.74
CA PRO A 211 -20.84 50.86 14.48
C PRO A 211 -20.95 51.91 13.38
N GLN A 212 -21.81 51.64 12.38
CA GLN A 212 -22.03 52.55 11.25
C GLN A 212 -22.69 53.88 11.64
N THR A 213 -23.22 53.99 12.86
CA THR A 213 -23.78 55.22 13.42
C THR A 213 -22.71 56.10 14.06
N ALA A 214 -21.55 55.55 14.43
CA ALA A 214 -20.46 56.33 15.03
C ALA A 214 -19.96 57.39 14.05
N ARG A 215 -19.81 58.62 14.53
CA ARG A 215 -19.30 59.77 13.78
C ARG A 215 -18.09 60.39 14.43
N LEU A 216 -17.81 60.04 15.69
CA LEU A 216 -16.74 60.59 16.48
C LEU A 216 -16.03 59.47 17.25
N TYR A 217 -14.73 59.63 17.45
CA TYR A 217 -13.95 58.80 18.36
C TYR A 217 -13.07 59.68 19.25
N ARG A 218 -12.76 59.16 20.43
CA ARG A 218 -11.76 59.74 21.34
C ARG A 218 -10.98 58.62 22.00
N PHE A 219 -9.76 58.91 22.41
CA PHE A 219 -8.89 57.93 23.05
C PHE A 219 -8.29 58.51 24.33
N ARG A 220 -7.89 57.62 25.23
CA ARG A 220 -7.08 57.97 26.40
C ARG A 220 -6.09 56.87 26.70
N ASN A 221 -5.05 57.22 27.45
CA ASN A 221 -4.11 56.25 27.97
C ASN A 221 -4.59 55.77 29.34
N GLU A 222 -4.97 54.49 29.43
CA GLU A 222 -5.46 53.85 30.66
C GLU A 222 -4.43 53.96 31.80
N ALA A 223 -3.14 53.82 31.48
CA ALA A 223 -2.06 53.78 32.47
C ALA A 223 -1.71 55.14 33.07
N VAL A 224 -2.12 56.25 32.44
CA VAL A 224 -1.79 57.61 32.89
C VAL A 224 -3.01 58.33 33.49
N GLY A 225 -4.22 57.79 33.30
CA GLY A 225 -5.43 58.24 34.02
C GLY A 225 -5.91 59.66 33.69
N LEU A 226 -5.36 60.28 32.65
CA LEU A 226 -5.72 61.63 32.22
C LEU A 226 -6.95 61.61 31.29
N GLU A 227 -7.59 62.77 31.19
CA GLU A 227 -8.84 63.03 30.48
C GLU A 227 -8.84 62.49 29.04
N TRP A 228 -10.04 62.26 28.49
CA TRP A 228 -10.20 61.84 27.10
C TRP A 228 -9.69 62.92 26.15
N SER A 229 -9.10 62.50 25.03
CA SER A 229 -8.79 63.41 23.92
C SER A 229 -10.04 64.17 23.46
N ASP A 230 -9.83 65.29 22.77
CA ASP A 230 -10.89 65.93 22.03
C ASP A 230 -11.55 64.94 21.05
N PRO A 231 -12.88 65.02 20.85
CA PRO A 231 -13.59 64.25 19.84
C PRO A 231 -13.00 64.49 18.45
N LEU A 232 -12.52 63.42 17.83
CA LEU A 232 -12.06 63.44 16.45
C LEU A 232 -13.14 62.86 15.53
N PRO A 233 -13.36 63.44 14.33
CA PRO A 233 -14.26 62.87 13.35
C PRO A 233 -13.85 61.46 12.95
N LEU A 234 -14.80 60.54 13.01
CA LEU A 234 -14.68 59.19 12.51
C LEU A 234 -15.37 59.12 11.14
N ILE A 235 -14.56 59.11 10.08
CA ILE A 235 -15.06 58.99 8.72
C ILE A 235 -15.22 57.49 8.40
N ILE A 236 -16.43 57.00 8.57
CA ILE A 236 -16.80 55.63 8.17
C ILE A 236 -17.40 55.72 6.77
N GLY A 237 -16.78 55.05 5.79
CA GLY A 237 -17.39 54.89 4.48
C GLY A 237 -18.68 54.08 4.58
N PRO A 238 -19.72 54.39 3.79
CA PRO A 238 -20.94 53.59 3.81
C PRO A 238 -20.61 52.13 3.53
N ARG A 239 -21.16 51.21 4.32
CA ARG A 239 -21.02 49.76 4.08
C ARG A 239 -21.43 49.46 2.64
N GLY A 240 -20.52 48.83 1.88
CA GLY A 240 -20.87 48.26 0.59
C GLY A 240 -21.92 47.17 0.78
N LEU A 241 -23.02 47.23 0.03
CA LEU A 241 -23.94 46.09 -0.03
C LEU A 241 -23.15 44.90 -0.60
N ARG A 242 -23.24 43.74 0.06
CA ARG A 242 -22.67 42.51 -0.50
C ARG A 242 -23.36 42.25 -1.83
N SER A 243 -22.59 42.02 -2.89
CA SER A 243 -23.16 41.47 -4.11
C SER A 243 -23.36 39.98 -3.92
N THR A 244 -24.59 39.49 -4.06
CA THR A 244 -24.85 38.04 -4.07
C THR A 244 -25.20 37.57 -5.47
N ILE A 245 -24.81 36.33 -5.79
CA ILE A 245 -25.24 35.64 -6.99
C ILE A 245 -25.85 34.31 -6.54
N ARG A 246 -27.09 34.04 -6.94
CA ARG A 246 -27.68 32.71 -6.81
C ARG A 246 -28.13 32.16 -8.15
N ILE A 247 -28.23 30.85 -8.23
CA ILE A 247 -28.90 30.17 -9.34
C ILE A 247 -30.41 30.20 -9.07
N GLY A 248 -31.17 30.69 -10.06
CA GLY A 248 -32.63 30.68 -10.03
C GLY A 248 -33.14 29.34 -10.55
N THR A 249 -33.69 29.37 -11.76
CA THR A 249 -34.20 28.20 -12.47
C THR A 249 -33.12 27.60 -13.38
N VAL A 250 -33.16 26.28 -13.51
CA VAL A 250 -32.42 25.55 -14.54
C VAL A 250 -33.46 24.78 -15.34
N THR A 251 -33.64 25.16 -16.60
CA THR A 251 -34.66 24.59 -17.48
C THR A 251 -33.99 23.90 -18.65
N THR A 252 -34.54 22.76 -19.05
CA THR A 252 -34.11 22.09 -20.29
C THR A 252 -34.88 22.69 -21.46
N GLY A 253 -34.16 23.35 -22.37
CA GLY A 253 -34.70 23.92 -23.60
C GLY A 253 -34.92 22.86 -24.69
N ALA A 254 -35.67 23.21 -25.73
CA ALA A 254 -35.87 22.34 -26.88
C ALA A 254 -34.55 22.05 -27.61
N GLU A 255 -34.51 20.94 -28.34
CA GLU A 255 -33.38 20.59 -29.20
C GLU A 255 -33.04 21.75 -30.17
N THR A 256 -31.75 21.95 -30.46
CA THR A 256 -31.20 23.01 -31.33
C THR A 256 -31.35 24.47 -30.86
N THR A 257 -32.02 24.71 -29.73
CA THR A 257 -32.05 26.06 -29.13
C THR A 257 -30.67 26.43 -28.56
N PRO A 258 -30.20 27.69 -28.65
CA PRO A 258 -28.97 28.11 -27.98
C PRO A 258 -29.12 28.06 -26.46
N ALA A 259 -28.05 27.73 -25.74
CA ALA A 259 -28.01 27.92 -24.30
C ALA A 259 -28.12 29.42 -23.96
N SER A 260 -28.90 29.76 -22.95
CA SER A 260 -29.06 31.15 -22.51
C SER A 260 -29.00 31.26 -20.99
N ILE A 261 -28.57 32.44 -20.55
CA ILE A 261 -28.56 32.85 -19.15
C ILE A 261 -29.28 34.19 -19.08
N THR A 262 -30.22 34.33 -18.17
CA THR A 262 -30.92 35.61 -17.89
C THR A 262 -30.75 35.96 -16.42
N ASN A 263 -30.39 37.21 -16.13
CA ASN A 263 -30.44 37.73 -14.76
C ASN A 263 -31.85 38.24 -14.47
N SER A 264 -32.59 37.55 -13.60
CA SER A 264 -33.90 37.97 -13.11
C SER A 264 -33.83 38.73 -11.78
N GLY A 265 -32.64 38.84 -11.20
CA GLY A 265 -32.36 39.67 -10.03
C GLY A 265 -31.98 41.10 -10.40
N ASP A 266 -31.31 41.80 -9.50
CA ASP A 266 -30.77 43.14 -9.74
C ASP A 266 -29.23 43.16 -9.79
N GLU A 267 -28.65 44.36 -9.81
CA GLU A 267 -27.19 44.58 -9.88
C GLU A 267 -26.45 44.26 -8.57
N HIS A 268 -27.17 44.05 -7.48
CA HIS A 268 -26.63 43.75 -6.16
C HIS A 268 -27.01 42.34 -5.67
N ASP A 269 -28.15 41.79 -6.11
CA ASP A 269 -28.60 40.44 -5.82
C ASP A 269 -29.02 39.72 -7.11
N ALA A 270 -28.01 39.29 -7.88
CA ALA A 270 -28.22 38.65 -9.17
C ALA A 270 -28.82 37.23 -9.01
N VAL A 271 -29.79 36.91 -9.86
CA VAL A 271 -30.42 35.59 -9.94
C VAL A 271 -30.30 35.10 -11.37
N PHE A 272 -29.42 34.13 -11.60
CA PHE A 272 -29.19 33.59 -12.94
C PHE A 272 -30.11 32.41 -13.23
N ASP A 273 -31.00 32.60 -14.20
CA ASP A 273 -31.85 31.57 -14.78
C ASP A 273 -31.17 31.00 -16.02
N PHE A 274 -31.03 29.67 -16.07
CA PHE A 274 -30.38 28.93 -17.14
C PHE A 274 -31.40 28.21 -18.01
N VAL A 275 -31.22 28.32 -19.32
CA VAL A 275 -31.84 27.41 -20.31
C VAL A 275 -30.74 26.58 -20.94
N ILE A 276 -30.76 25.28 -20.69
CA ILE A 276 -29.79 24.30 -21.22
C ILE A 276 -30.51 23.49 -22.30
N PRO A 277 -30.12 23.56 -23.58
CA PRO A 277 -30.83 22.83 -24.63
C PRO A 277 -30.69 21.32 -24.47
N GLN A 278 -31.77 20.60 -24.77
CA GLN A 278 -31.76 19.16 -24.88
C GLN A 278 -30.81 18.74 -26.01
N GLY A 279 -29.98 17.73 -25.75
CA GLY A 279 -29.17 17.11 -26.79
C GLY A 279 -30.05 16.38 -27.80
N ILE A 280 -29.75 16.52 -29.09
CA ILE A 280 -30.45 15.81 -30.16
C ILE A 280 -30.24 14.31 -29.96
N LYS A 281 -31.33 13.56 -29.77
CA LYS A 281 -31.23 12.10 -29.68
C LYS A 281 -30.87 11.54 -31.05
N GLY A 282 -29.76 10.81 -31.14
CA GLY A 282 -29.41 10.06 -32.35
C GLY A 282 -30.37 8.90 -32.57
N ASP A 283 -30.76 8.67 -33.83
CA ASP A 283 -31.48 7.47 -34.23
C ASP A 283 -30.62 6.22 -34.03
N ALA A 284 -31.24 5.10 -33.69
CA ALA A 284 -30.52 3.84 -33.50
C ALA A 284 -30.25 3.16 -34.86
N ALA A 285 -28.97 2.90 -35.14
CA ALA A 285 -28.59 2.13 -36.31
C ALA A 285 -29.10 0.69 -36.22
N ASN A 286 -29.52 0.11 -37.34
CA ASN A 286 -29.90 -1.30 -37.44
C ASN A 286 -29.06 -2.07 -38.46
N VAL A 287 -28.86 -3.36 -38.18
CA VAL A 287 -28.16 -4.30 -39.07
C VAL A 287 -28.98 -5.57 -39.14
N ARG A 288 -29.26 -6.04 -40.35
CA ARG A 288 -29.95 -7.32 -40.58
C ARG A 288 -29.36 -8.09 -41.75
N ILE A 289 -29.63 -9.40 -41.76
CA ILE A 289 -29.30 -10.28 -42.88
C ILE A 289 -30.43 -10.22 -43.90
N GLY A 290 -30.09 -10.00 -45.17
CA GLY A 290 -31.02 -10.05 -46.29
C GLY A 290 -31.11 -11.46 -46.84
N THR A 291 -30.41 -11.73 -47.94
CA THR A 291 -30.37 -13.06 -48.57
C THR A 291 -29.13 -13.85 -48.19
N VAL A 292 -29.28 -15.18 -48.17
CA VAL A 292 -28.16 -16.13 -48.11
C VAL A 292 -28.38 -17.10 -49.27
N SER A 293 -27.43 -17.16 -50.21
CA SER A 293 -27.48 -18.06 -51.36
C SER A 293 -26.26 -18.96 -51.43
N THR A 294 -26.44 -20.13 -52.05
CA THR A 294 -25.33 -21.05 -52.35
C THR A 294 -24.90 -20.85 -53.81
N GLY A 295 -23.63 -20.51 -54.01
CA GLY A 295 -23.00 -20.34 -55.31
C GLY A 295 -22.47 -21.65 -55.89
N THR A 296 -22.02 -21.62 -57.14
CA THR A 296 -21.41 -22.78 -57.80
C THR A 296 -20.09 -23.18 -57.14
N PRO A 297 -19.67 -24.46 -57.21
CA PRO A 297 -18.37 -24.88 -56.70
C PRO A 297 -17.21 -24.03 -57.26
N GLY A 298 -16.33 -23.58 -56.37
CA GLY A 298 -15.16 -22.76 -56.73
C GLY A 298 -15.43 -21.27 -56.99
N SER A 299 -16.67 -20.77 -56.88
CA SER A 299 -16.92 -19.32 -56.92
C SER A 299 -16.31 -18.63 -55.69
N GLN A 300 -16.14 -17.29 -55.72
CA GLN A 300 -15.72 -16.55 -54.53
C GLN A 300 -16.88 -16.34 -53.55
N VAL A 301 -16.57 -16.28 -52.25
CA VAL A 301 -17.49 -15.75 -51.23
C VAL A 301 -17.68 -14.26 -51.47
N SER A 302 -18.93 -13.79 -51.38
CA SER A 302 -19.21 -12.35 -51.41
C SER A 302 -20.23 -11.93 -50.36
N VAL A 303 -20.06 -10.71 -49.87
CA VAL A 303 -21.01 -10.02 -48.99
C VAL A 303 -21.30 -8.64 -49.60
N THR A 304 -22.57 -8.30 -49.75
CA THR A 304 -22.99 -6.99 -50.26
C THR A 304 -23.94 -6.30 -49.28
N ASN A 305 -23.73 -5.01 -49.02
CA ASN A 305 -24.71 -4.20 -48.30
C ASN A 305 -25.72 -3.63 -49.30
N SER A 306 -26.98 -4.02 -49.16
CA SER A 306 -28.10 -3.48 -49.95
C SER A 306 -28.90 -2.40 -49.20
N GLY A 307 -28.56 -2.15 -47.94
CA GLY A 307 -29.09 -1.03 -47.15
C GLY A 307 -28.20 0.21 -47.25
N ASP A 308 -28.32 1.11 -46.27
CA ASP A 308 -27.48 2.30 -46.15
C ASP A 308 -26.52 2.20 -44.94
N GLY A 309 -25.81 3.30 -44.64
CA GLY A 309 -24.85 3.35 -43.52
C GLY A 309 -25.50 3.35 -42.13
N HIS A 310 -26.80 3.62 -42.03
CA HIS A 310 -27.57 3.64 -40.79
C HIS A 310 -28.45 2.39 -40.63
N ASN A 311 -28.93 1.83 -41.74
CA ASN A 311 -29.79 0.66 -41.83
C ASN A 311 -29.19 -0.38 -42.79
N ALA A 312 -28.17 -1.09 -42.33
CA ALA A 312 -27.43 -2.02 -43.18
C ALA A 312 -28.19 -3.35 -43.40
N VAL A 313 -28.17 -3.85 -44.63
CA VAL A 313 -28.77 -5.13 -45.02
C VAL A 313 -27.74 -5.95 -45.79
N PHE A 314 -27.10 -6.92 -45.11
CA PHE A 314 -26.05 -7.74 -45.69
C PHE A 314 -26.60 -8.99 -46.38
N ASN A 315 -26.24 -9.17 -47.64
CA ASN A 315 -26.54 -10.36 -48.45
C ASN A 315 -25.28 -11.20 -48.63
N PHE A 316 -25.39 -12.51 -48.48
CA PHE A 316 -24.27 -13.46 -48.54
C PHE A 316 -24.42 -14.41 -49.72
N SER A 317 -23.32 -14.64 -50.43
CA SER A 317 -23.18 -15.72 -51.42
C SER A 317 -22.06 -16.66 -50.99
N ILE A 318 -22.40 -17.91 -50.74
CA ILE A 318 -21.49 -18.93 -50.19
C ILE A 318 -21.30 -20.05 -51.23
N PRO A 319 -20.09 -20.30 -51.75
CA PRO A 319 -19.84 -21.34 -52.75
C PRO A 319 -20.12 -22.75 -52.23
N GLN A 320 -20.64 -23.63 -53.08
CA GLN A 320 -20.74 -25.07 -52.79
C GLN A 320 -19.34 -25.73 -52.76
N GLY A 321 -19.19 -26.82 -52.00
CA GLY A 321 -17.98 -27.65 -52.07
C GLY A 321 -17.82 -28.37 -53.41
N VAL A 322 -16.57 -28.66 -53.81
CA VAL A 322 -16.29 -29.48 -55.00
C VAL A 322 -16.62 -30.95 -54.74
N GLN A 323 -17.20 -31.63 -55.74
CA GLN A 323 -17.46 -33.08 -55.66
C GLN A 323 -16.15 -33.87 -55.73
N GLY A 324 -16.05 -34.95 -54.93
CA GLY A 324 -14.90 -35.85 -54.96
C GLY A 324 -14.82 -36.72 -56.23
N VAL A 325 -13.63 -37.24 -56.54
CA VAL A 325 -13.38 -38.16 -57.65
C VAL A 325 -13.89 -39.59 -57.35
N PRO A 326 -14.47 -40.33 -58.33
CA PRO A 326 -14.81 -41.74 -58.16
C PRO A 326 -13.61 -42.67 -57.93
N GLY A 327 -13.82 -43.80 -57.25
CA GLY A 327 -12.80 -44.85 -57.01
C GLY A 327 -12.51 -45.75 -58.23
N THR A 328 -11.45 -46.56 -58.16
CA THR A 328 -11.00 -47.48 -59.23
C THR A 328 -11.29 -48.96 -58.92
N GLU A 329 -11.64 -49.77 -59.92
CA GLU A 329 -11.94 -51.22 -59.80
C GLU A 329 -10.70 -52.12 -59.59
N SER A 330 -10.92 -53.36 -59.12
CA SER A 330 -9.90 -54.42 -58.98
C SER A 330 -10.52 -55.81 -59.23
N TYR A 331 -9.77 -56.72 -59.88
CA TYR A 331 -10.20 -58.04 -60.34
C TYR A 331 -9.40 -59.17 -59.67
N LEU A 332 -10.07 -60.24 -59.21
CA LEU A 332 -9.46 -61.43 -58.59
C LEU A 332 -9.50 -62.62 -59.56
N TYR A 333 -8.36 -63.31 -59.71
CA TYR A 333 -8.25 -64.51 -60.53
C TYR A 333 -7.75 -65.70 -59.71
N VAL A 334 -8.32 -66.88 -59.94
CA VAL A 334 -7.99 -68.13 -59.26
C VAL A 334 -7.62 -69.19 -60.31
N ALA A 335 -6.51 -69.89 -60.10
CA ALA A 335 -6.05 -70.95 -60.98
C ALA A 335 -5.68 -72.23 -60.22
N TYR A 336 -5.62 -73.34 -60.94
CA TYR A 336 -5.34 -74.69 -60.44
C TYR A 336 -4.19 -75.33 -61.22
N ALA A 337 -3.45 -76.24 -60.60
CA ALA A 337 -2.32 -76.92 -61.21
C ALA A 337 -2.14 -78.34 -60.66
N ALA A 338 -1.50 -79.22 -61.44
CA ALA A 338 -1.18 -80.57 -61.04
C ALA A 338 0.01 -80.62 -60.07
N GLN A 339 0.93 -79.65 -60.20
CA GLN A 339 2.19 -79.59 -59.46
C GLN A 339 2.32 -78.28 -58.65
N ASN A 340 3.25 -78.27 -57.69
CA ASN A 340 3.49 -77.15 -56.77
C ASN A 340 4.18 -75.92 -57.38
N ASP A 341 4.49 -75.96 -58.67
CA ASP A 341 5.10 -74.89 -59.45
C ASP A 341 4.15 -74.34 -60.53
N GLY A 342 2.89 -74.78 -60.52
CA GLY A 342 1.89 -74.37 -61.50
C GLY A 342 1.84 -75.22 -62.77
N GLN A 343 2.68 -76.26 -62.91
CA GLN A 343 2.58 -77.16 -64.07
C GLN A 343 1.25 -77.92 -64.09
N GLY A 344 0.69 -78.09 -65.29
CA GLY A 344 -0.68 -78.58 -65.47
C GLY A 344 -1.74 -77.50 -65.20
N PHE A 345 -1.41 -76.24 -65.44
CA PHE A 345 -2.27 -75.07 -65.23
C PHE A 345 -3.67 -75.22 -65.84
N SER A 346 -4.68 -74.78 -65.10
CA SER A 346 -6.06 -74.68 -65.54
C SER A 346 -6.80 -73.64 -64.71
N LEU A 347 -7.75 -72.93 -65.32
CA LEU A 347 -8.71 -72.09 -64.59
C LEU A 347 -9.93 -72.89 -64.11
N THR A 348 -10.03 -74.15 -64.51
CA THR A 348 -11.09 -75.08 -64.09
C THR A 348 -10.50 -76.14 -63.15
N PRO A 349 -11.07 -76.34 -61.95
CA PRO A 349 -10.58 -77.33 -60.99
C PRO A 349 -10.82 -78.76 -61.50
N ALA A 350 -9.93 -79.68 -61.13
CA ALA A 350 -10.09 -81.11 -61.36
C ALA A 350 -9.36 -81.93 -60.29
N ASN A 351 -9.78 -83.18 -60.07
CA ASN A 351 -9.19 -84.05 -59.03
C ASN A 351 -7.69 -84.31 -59.22
N SER A 352 -7.19 -84.23 -60.46
CA SER A 352 -5.78 -84.33 -60.81
C SER A 352 -4.97 -83.06 -60.55
N LEU A 353 -5.64 -81.92 -60.34
CA LEU A 353 -5.01 -80.63 -60.10
C LEU A 353 -4.96 -80.37 -58.61
N LYS A 354 -3.85 -80.75 -57.97
CA LYS A 354 -3.72 -80.74 -56.52
C LYS A 354 -3.35 -79.39 -55.92
N TYR A 355 -3.01 -78.38 -56.74
CA TYR A 355 -2.52 -77.06 -56.29
C TYR A 355 -3.41 -75.91 -56.80
N ARG A 356 -3.49 -74.81 -56.04
CA ARG A 356 -4.26 -73.59 -56.35
C ARG A 356 -3.40 -72.33 -56.14
N ALA A 357 -3.59 -71.30 -56.97
CA ALA A 357 -2.99 -69.98 -56.82
C ALA A 357 -4.01 -68.85 -57.09
N GLU A 358 -3.77 -67.67 -56.51
CA GLU A 358 -4.66 -66.50 -56.59
C GLU A 358 -3.86 -65.23 -56.90
N ILE A 359 -4.39 -64.34 -57.75
CA ILE A 359 -3.80 -63.03 -58.08
C ILE A 359 -4.87 -61.92 -58.14
N ILE A 360 -4.48 -60.68 -57.86
CA ILE A 360 -5.33 -59.49 -57.96
C ILE A 360 -4.74 -58.53 -59.01
N SER A 361 -5.58 -57.95 -59.87
CA SER A 361 -5.18 -56.99 -60.91
C SER A 361 -6.10 -55.77 -60.96
N ARG A 362 -5.54 -54.59 -61.23
CA ARG A 362 -6.31 -53.36 -61.52
C ARG A 362 -6.73 -53.23 -62.98
N THR A 363 -6.27 -54.15 -63.82
CA THR A 363 -6.60 -54.20 -65.25
C THR A 363 -7.11 -55.60 -65.59
N PRO A 364 -8.22 -55.74 -66.33
CA PRO A 364 -8.74 -57.05 -66.69
C PRO A 364 -7.70 -57.86 -67.46
N ILE A 365 -7.40 -59.06 -66.99
CA ILE A 365 -6.62 -60.07 -67.71
C ILE A 365 -7.59 -60.92 -68.52
N ALA A 366 -7.54 -60.78 -69.85
CA ALA A 366 -8.33 -61.59 -70.76
C ALA A 366 -7.65 -62.96 -70.94
N ASN A 367 -8.35 -64.03 -70.53
CA ASN A 367 -7.87 -65.42 -70.56
C ASN A 367 -6.55 -65.62 -69.79
N PRO A 368 -6.58 -65.60 -68.44
CA PRO A 368 -5.37 -65.78 -67.64
C PRO A 368 -4.62 -67.07 -67.99
N VAL A 369 -3.31 -66.95 -68.11
CA VAL A 369 -2.38 -68.03 -68.42
C VAL A 369 -1.46 -68.29 -67.23
N TRP A 370 -0.75 -69.42 -67.26
CA TRP A 370 0.19 -69.79 -66.20
C TRP A 370 1.22 -68.69 -65.86
N SER A 371 1.73 -67.95 -66.85
CA SER A 371 2.70 -66.87 -66.62
C SER A 371 2.13 -65.70 -65.84
N ASP A 372 0.82 -65.46 -65.86
CA ASP A 372 0.19 -64.42 -65.04
C ASP A 372 0.28 -64.75 -63.53
N PHE A 373 0.42 -66.04 -63.21
CA PHE A 373 0.58 -66.57 -61.86
C PHE A 373 2.04 -66.86 -61.50
N ALA A 374 3.02 -66.40 -62.29
CA ALA A 374 4.44 -66.71 -62.07
C ALA A 374 4.97 -66.27 -60.69
N ASN A 375 4.39 -65.20 -60.13
CA ASN A 375 4.72 -64.70 -58.79
C ASN A 375 3.72 -65.15 -57.71
N ALA A 376 2.71 -65.94 -58.08
CA ALA A 376 1.71 -66.44 -57.16
C ALA A 376 2.20 -67.71 -56.47
N GLN A 377 1.79 -67.91 -55.22
CA GLN A 377 2.09 -69.12 -54.48
C GLN A 377 1.10 -70.23 -54.82
N TRP A 378 1.61 -71.39 -55.23
CA TRP A 378 0.83 -72.59 -55.51
C TRP A 378 0.71 -73.44 -54.25
N ILE A 379 -0.49 -73.50 -53.69
CA ILE A 379 -0.77 -74.19 -52.42
C ILE A 379 -1.47 -75.51 -52.70
N LYS A 380 -0.99 -76.61 -52.13
CA LYS A 380 -1.65 -77.92 -52.23
C LYS A 380 -3.01 -77.85 -51.54
N TYR A 381 -4.09 -78.07 -52.27
CA TYR A 381 -5.46 -78.00 -51.76
C TYR A 381 -6.20 -79.35 -51.83
N LEU A 382 -5.66 -80.35 -52.53
CA LEU A 382 -6.16 -81.74 -52.57
C LEU A 382 -5.10 -82.75 -52.12
N GLY A 383 -5.51 -83.81 -51.40
CA GLY A 383 -4.65 -84.89 -50.93
C GLY A 383 -4.21 -85.89 -52.04
N ASP A 384 -3.22 -86.72 -51.72
CA ASP A 384 -2.77 -87.83 -52.58
C ASP A 384 -3.64 -89.06 -52.35
N ASP A 385 -4.15 -89.67 -53.42
CA ASP A 385 -5.08 -90.78 -53.33
C ASP A 385 -4.34 -92.13 -53.12
N ALA A 386 -4.82 -92.97 -52.18
CA ALA A 386 -4.49 -94.41 -52.00
C ALA A 386 -3.14 -94.86 -51.37
N ALA A 387 -2.46 -94.05 -50.55
CA ALA A 387 -1.27 -94.54 -49.80
C ALA A 387 -1.65 -95.37 -48.55
N THR A 388 -1.37 -96.70 -48.57
CA THR A 388 -1.49 -97.58 -47.39
C THR A 388 -0.14 -97.66 -46.67
N TYR A 389 -0.08 -97.27 -45.40
CA TYR A 389 1.17 -97.24 -44.62
C TYR A 389 1.46 -98.58 -43.89
N GLY A 390 1.70 -99.66 -44.66
CA GLY A 390 2.37 -100.92 -44.22
C GLY A 390 1.58 -101.92 -43.35
N ASP A 391 1.82 -103.24 -43.58
CA ASP A 391 1.28 -104.36 -42.78
C ASP A 391 2.15 -104.68 -41.55
N VAL A 392 1.54 -105.04 -40.41
CA VAL A 392 2.22 -105.65 -39.24
C VAL A 392 2.05 -107.17 -39.31
N LEU A 393 3.15 -107.91 -39.47
CA LEU A 393 3.18 -109.37 -39.43
C LEU A 393 3.60 -109.84 -38.04
N VAL A 394 2.83 -110.75 -37.43
CA VAL A 394 3.17 -111.44 -36.18
C VAL A 394 3.35 -112.92 -36.47
N ALA A 395 4.48 -113.50 -36.08
CA ALA A 395 4.79 -114.91 -36.31
C ALA A 395 5.57 -115.53 -35.13
N ASP A 396 5.33 -116.82 -34.87
CA ASP A 396 6.21 -117.71 -34.10
C ASP A 396 6.85 -118.77 -35.02
N GLN A 397 7.55 -119.77 -34.46
CA GLN A 397 8.21 -120.81 -35.29
C GLN A 397 7.24 -121.61 -36.18
N ASN A 398 5.96 -121.69 -35.81
CA ASN A 398 5.00 -122.58 -36.45
C ASN A 398 3.76 -121.86 -37.03
N THR A 399 3.56 -120.57 -36.74
CA THR A 399 2.36 -119.81 -37.10
C THR A 399 2.69 -118.39 -37.58
N SER A 400 2.03 -117.92 -38.65
CA SER A 400 2.10 -116.54 -39.13
C SER A 400 0.70 -116.00 -39.44
N VAL A 401 0.41 -114.77 -39.00
CA VAL A 401 -0.87 -114.09 -39.25
C VAL A 401 -0.63 -112.82 -40.08
N ALA A 402 -1.27 -112.74 -41.24
CA ALA A 402 -1.28 -111.56 -42.10
C ALA A 402 -2.53 -110.70 -41.87
N LYS A 403 -2.43 -109.38 -42.11
CA LYS A 403 -3.54 -108.41 -41.96
C LYS A 403 -4.16 -108.44 -40.55
N VAL A 404 -3.29 -108.36 -39.54
CA VAL A 404 -3.71 -108.37 -38.13
C VAL A 404 -4.60 -107.16 -37.83
N THR A 405 -5.87 -107.40 -37.53
CA THR A 405 -6.83 -106.35 -37.13
C THR A 405 -6.86 -106.13 -35.62
N ARG A 406 -6.47 -107.15 -34.82
CA ARG A 406 -6.42 -107.09 -33.35
C ARG A 406 -5.35 -108.05 -32.80
N ILE A 407 -4.63 -107.61 -31.79
CA ILE A 407 -3.71 -108.44 -30.97
C ILE A 407 -4.31 -108.56 -29.56
N VAL A 408 -4.34 -109.76 -29.00
CA VAL A 408 -4.89 -110.04 -27.66
C VAL A 408 -3.79 -110.65 -26.80
N PHE A 409 -3.64 -110.16 -25.57
CA PHE A 409 -2.72 -110.73 -24.57
C PHE A 409 -3.55 -111.39 -23.46
N GLU A 410 -3.50 -112.72 -23.35
CA GLU A 410 -4.43 -113.49 -22.50
C GLU A 410 -3.99 -113.61 -21.03
N ASN A 411 -2.69 -113.48 -20.73
CA ASN A 411 -2.15 -113.53 -19.36
C ASN A 411 -1.11 -112.43 -19.12
N ALA A 412 -1.51 -111.18 -19.31
CA ALA A 412 -0.67 -110.02 -19.08
C ALA A 412 -1.37 -108.98 -18.20
N THR A 413 -0.58 -108.31 -17.37
CA THR A 413 -0.98 -107.07 -16.72
C THR A 413 -0.52 -105.87 -17.55
N ILE A 414 -1.40 -104.89 -17.72
CA ILE A 414 -1.11 -103.68 -18.49
C ILE A 414 -1.01 -102.49 -17.54
N ARG A 415 0.01 -101.66 -17.74
CA ARG A 415 0.11 -100.35 -17.07
C ARG A 415 0.46 -99.25 -18.05
N LYS A 416 -0.01 -98.04 -17.76
CA LYS A 416 0.32 -96.85 -18.54
C LYS A 416 1.73 -96.37 -18.19
N GLY A 417 2.55 -96.11 -19.20
CA GLY A 417 3.84 -95.43 -19.09
C GLY A 417 3.70 -93.91 -19.30
N VAL A 418 4.82 -93.25 -19.58
CA VAL A 418 4.84 -91.80 -19.88
C VAL A 418 4.53 -91.55 -21.35
N ASP A 419 4.02 -90.35 -21.68
CA ASP A 419 3.80 -89.90 -23.07
C ASP A 419 3.00 -90.85 -23.97
N GLY A 420 2.01 -91.53 -23.38
CA GLY A 420 1.11 -92.44 -24.12
C GLY A 420 1.65 -93.86 -24.30
N GLU A 421 2.79 -94.19 -23.68
CA GLU A 421 3.33 -95.55 -23.66
C GLU A 421 2.39 -96.52 -22.91
N VAL A 422 2.27 -97.74 -23.42
CA VAL A 422 1.57 -98.85 -22.77
C VAL A 422 2.59 -99.96 -22.52
N ILE A 423 2.80 -100.30 -21.25
CA ILE A 423 3.70 -101.37 -20.83
C ILE A 423 2.87 -102.63 -20.58
N VAL A 424 3.23 -103.72 -21.25
CA VAL A 424 2.57 -105.03 -21.13
C VAL A 424 3.52 -105.99 -20.40
N ASN A 425 3.14 -106.41 -19.20
CA ASN A 425 3.87 -107.36 -18.39
C ASN A 425 3.18 -108.73 -18.49
N PHE A 426 3.86 -109.72 -19.06
CA PHE A 426 3.37 -111.10 -19.00
C PHE A 426 3.60 -111.64 -17.58
N ASN A 427 2.54 -112.14 -16.93
CA ASN A 427 2.66 -112.70 -15.58
C ASN A 427 3.46 -114.02 -15.63
N GLU A 428 4.07 -114.42 -14.51
CA GLU A 428 4.85 -115.67 -14.44
C GLU A 428 4.03 -116.86 -14.94
N THR A 429 4.60 -117.60 -15.88
CA THR A 429 4.03 -118.84 -16.40
C THR A 429 4.74 -120.01 -15.74
N GLU A 430 4.07 -121.15 -15.54
CA GLU A 430 4.68 -122.40 -15.04
C GLU A 430 5.71 -123.03 -16.00
N LEU A 431 6.04 -122.37 -17.11
CA LEU A 431 6.95 -122.86 -18.14
C LEU A 431 8.41 -122.76 -17.71
N SER A 432 9.19 -123.79 -18.04
CA SER A 432 10.62 -123.85 -17.76
C SER A 432 11.39 -122.78 -18.56
N ARG A 433 12.56 -122.37 -18.06
CA ARG A 433 13.43 -121.36 -18.73
C ARG A 433 13.80 -121.75 -20.17
N GLU A 434 13.80 -123.05 -20.48
CA GLU A 434 14.06 -123.57 -21.83
C GLU A 434 12.87 -123.39 -22.77
N GLU A 435 11.64 -123.55 -22.27
CA GLU A 435 10.42 -123.26 -23.04
C GLU A 435 10.24 -121.76 -23.27
N PHE A 436 10.50 -120.92 -22.26
CA PHE A 436 10.39 -119.47 -22.40
C PHE A 436 11.34 -118.89 -23.46
N SER A 437 12.56 -119.44 -23.59
CA SER A 437 13.52 -119.04 -24.63
C SER A 437 13.07 -119.41 -26.05
N ASN A 438 12.22 -120.41 -26.24
CA ASN A 438 11.71 -120.78 -27.56
C ASN A 438 10.56 -119.88 -28.06
N TYR A 439 9.82 -119.23 -27.15
CA TYR A 439 8.70 -118.33 -27.49
C TYR A 439 9.06 -116.84 -27.49
N SER A 440 10.20 -116.46 -26.92
CA SER A 440 10.59 -115.05 -26.72
C SER A 440 11.35 -114.47 -27.92
N ILE A 441 10.74 -114.42 -29.11
CA ILE A 441 11.28 -113.60 -30.21
C ILE A 441 10.14 -112.89 -30.94
N ILE A 442 9.81 -111.66 -30.52
CA ILE A 442 9.10 -110.71 -31.41
C ILE A 442 10.13 -110.26 -32.44
N ASN A 443 10.27 -111.05 -33.50
CA ASN A 443 11.14 -110.72 -34.62
C ASN A 443 10.37 -109.79 -35.56
N GLY A 444 10.37 -108.49 -35.23
CA GLY A 444 9.89 -107.45 -36.11
C GLY A 444 10.79 -107.34 -37.34
N ARG A 445 10.62 -108.23 -38.32
CA ARG A 445 11.21 -108.07 -39.66
C ARG A 445 10.36 -107.08 -40.46
N THR A 446 10.17 -105.88 -39.93
CA THR A 446 9.57 -104.79 -40.68
C THR A 446 10.66 -104.09 -41.48
N ARG A 447 10.51 -104.18 -42.79
CA ARG A 447 11.26 -103.47 -43.84
C ARG A 447 11.06 -101.96 -43.69
N LEU A 448 11.59 -101.36 -42.64
CA LEU A 448 11.69 -99.92 -42.48
C LEU A 448 12.87 -99.44 -43.31
N SER A 449 12.57 -98.98 -44.54
CA SER A 449 13.40 -98.22 -45.50
C SER A 449 14.81 -98.77 -45.85
N PRO A 450 15.33 -98.52 -47.07
CA PRO A 450 16.71 -98.83 -47.40
C PRO A 450 17.63 -97.78 -46.77
N TRP A 451 17.73 -97.79 -45.44
CA TRP A 451 18.90 -97.29 -44.74
C TRP A 451 19.71 -98.50 -44.29
N THR A 452 20.55 -98.99 -45.20
CA THR A 452 21.71 -99.80 -44.85
C THR A 452 22.65 -98.92 -44.05
N ASN A 453 22.78 -99.22 -42.76
CA ASN A 453 23.85 -98.69 -41.93
C ASN A 453 25.18 -99.32 -42.40
N GLY A 454 26.12 -98.50 -42.88
CA GLY A 454 27.56 -98.80 -42.92
C GLY A 454 28.15 -99.43 -44.21
N GLY A 455 29.04 -98.68 -44.88
CA GLY A 455 30.03 -99.22 -45.84
C GLY A 455 30.33 -98.26 -47.00
N GLY A 456 31.41 -97.49 -46.92
CA GLY A 456 31.76 -96.40 -47.85
C GLY A 456 32.01 -96.82 -49.32
N SER A 457 31.67 -95.93 -50.23
CA SER A 457 32.21 -95.88 -51.60
C SER A 457 32.73 -94.46 -51.90
N PRO A 458 33.82 -94.28 -52.68
CA PRO A 458 34.62 -93.05 -52.63
C PRO A 458 34.17 -91.92 -53.58
N PHE A 459 33.02 -91.99 -54.26
CA PHE A 459 32.65 -90.97 -55.25
C PHE A 459 31.13 -90.78 -55.36
N GLY A 460 30.61 -89.66 -54.85
CA GLY A 460 29.19 -89.31 -55.05
C GLY A 460 28.65 -88.17 -54.19
N ASN A 461 29.15 -86.96 -54.44
CA ASN A 461 28.80 -85.62 -53.95
C ASN A 461 27.58 -85.36 -53.04
N LEU A 462 27.85 -84.44 -52.09
CA LEU A 462 26.99 -83.82 -51.10
C LEU A 462 25.96 -82.86 -51.74
N GLY A 463 24.67 -83.15 -51.59
CA GLY A 463 23.57 -82.22 -51.92
C GLY A 463 23.25 -81.26 -50.77
N ARG A 464 24.13 -80.30 -50.50
CA ARG A 464 23.90 -79.22 -49.54
C ARG A 464 23.01 -78.15 -50.21
N ASN A 465 21.73 -78.04 -49.84
CA ASN A 465 20.90 -76.91 -50.26
C ASN A 465 20.99 -75.78 -49.23
N ILE A 466 21.66 -74.69 -49.62
CA ILE A 466 21.71 -73.42 -48.90
C ILE A 466 20.48 -72.61 -49.32
N VAL A 467 19.59 -72.29 -48.39
CA VAL A 467 18.47 -71.37 -48.65
C VAL A 467 19.00 -69.93 -48.48
N HIS A 468 19.07 -69.17 -49.56
CA HIS A 468 19.21 -67.72 -49.50
C HIS A 468 17.84 -67.09 -49.23
N ILE A 469 17.66 -66.44 -48.09
CA ILE A 469 16.50 -65.59 -47.83
C ILE A 469 16.72 -64.28 -48.57
N THR A 470 16.00 -64.08 -49.68
CA THR A 470 15.92 -62.79 -50.37
C THR A 470 15.00 -61.86 -49.59
N VAL A 471 15.42 -60.61 -49.41
CA VAL A 471 14.70 -59.52 -48.73
C VAL A 471 13.29 -59.34 -49.30
N LEU A 472 12.28 -59.31 -48.44
CA LEU A 472 10.89 -58.97 -48.81
C LEU A 472 10.82 -57.52 -49.33
N PRO A 473 10.07 -57.23 -50.40
CA PRO A 473 9.89 -55.85 -50.87
C PRO A 473 9.15 -54.99 -49.85
N GLU A 474 9.40 -53.68 -49.89
CA GLU A 474 8.79 -52.67 -49.00
C GLU A 474 7.26 -52.69 -49.10
N LEU A 475 6.59 -52.59 -47.94
CA LEU A 475 5.13 -52.51 -47.86
C LEU A 475 4.62 -51.29 -48.65
N PRO A 476 3.59 -51.42 -49.51
CA PRO A 476 3.03 -50.27 -50.20
C PRO A 476 2.46 -49.28 -49.19
N ALA A 477 2.85 -48.01 -49.30
CA ALA A 477 2.28 -46.93 -48.51
C ALA A 477 0.79 -46.79 -48.84
N PHE A 478 -0.07 -46.92 -47.83
CA PHE A 478 -1.49 -46.61 -47.96
C PHE A 478 -1.68 -45.11 -47.71
N GLU A 479 -2.16 -44.37 -48.72
CA GLU A 479 -2.62 -43.00 -48.57
C GLU A 479 -3.85 -42.96 -47.63
N PRO A 480 -3.92 -42.02 -46.68
CA PRO A 480 -4.84 -42.10 -45.55
C PRO A 480 -6.23 -41.57 -45.89
N TYR A 481 -6.89 -42.01 -46.96
CA TYR A 481 -8.33 -41.73 -47.14
C TYR A 481 -9.02 -42.87 -47.89
N SER A 482 -9.69 -43.74 -47.15
CA SER A 482 -10.73 -44.63 -47.69
C SER A 482 -11.86 -44.68 -46.68
N THR A 483 -12.76 -43.69 -46.75
CA THR A 483 -14.09 -43.81 -46.14
C THR A 483 -14.95 -44.67 -47.07
N PHE A 484 -15.31 -45.86 -46.60
CA PHE A 484 -16.36 -46.66 -47.25
C PHE A 484 -17.67 -45.87 -47.16
N ILE A 485 -18.16 -45.37 -48.30
CA ILE A 485 -19.53 -44.89 -48.44
C ILE A 485 -20.33 -46.05 -49.03
N GLY A 486 -21.08 -46.73 -48.17
CA GLY A 486 -22.13 -47.65 -48.63
C GLY A 486 -23.26 -46.84 -49.25
N VAL A 487 -23.40 -46.91 -50.56
CA VAL A 487 -24.60 -46.44 -51.26
C VAL A 487 -25.57 -47.62 -51.25
N TYR A 488 -26.67 -47.51 -50.50
CA TYR A 488 -27.81 -48.40 -50.69
C TYR A 488 -28.39 -48.09 -52.08
N ALA A 489 -28.39 -49.08 -52.96
CA ALA A 489 -29.25 -49.05 -54.14
C ALA A 489 -30.72 -49.23 -53.68
N GLU A 490 -31.62 -48.45 -54.27
CA GLU A 490 -33.08 -48.50 -54.05
C GLU A 490 -33.67 -49.91 -54.23
#